data_AF-A0A0S7WV19-F1
#
_entry.id   AF-A0A0S7WV19-F1
#
_cell.length_a   1.000
_cell.length_b   1.000
_cell.length_c   1.000
_cell.angle_alpha   90.00
_cell.angle_beta   90.00
_cell.angle_gamma   90.00
#
_symmetry.space_group_name_H-M   'P 1'
#
loop_
_entity.id
_entity.type
_entity.pdbx_description
1 polymer ?
#
loop_
_entity_poly.entity_id
_entity_poly.type
_entity_poly.pdbx_seq_one_letter_code
_entity_poly.pdbx_strand_id
1 'polypeptide(L)'
;HLRHARGETDDHTWVFFPDTGILCPGDLFIWTVPNAGNPQKVQRYAREWAIALREMAACKPEILAPGHGVPIIGAERIRQALEDTAALLESLHEQTLALMNQGASLDTVIHTVKAPEELLEKPYLHPVYDEPEFTVRNIWRLYGGWYDGMPSHLKPAPEQAQAEEIVRLAGGVDKLVSRAEQLLSSGDLRLACHLTDWAYLASPQEPGVREIRRRVYTARVGAEPSTMAIGIYRTTAREMGGEAESDMLKGSVVRGQERRGKPAPAR
;
A
#
# COMPACT_ATOMS: atom_id res chain seq x y z
N HIS A 1 9.07 31.06 -2.78
CA HIS A 1 9.33 30.32 -4.03
C HIS A 1 8.27 29.24 -4.18
N LEU A 2 7.51 29.23 -5.28
CA LEU A 2 6.59 28.14 -5.62
C LEU A 2 7.24 27.27 -6.69
N ARG A 3 7.17 25.95 -6.52
CA ARG A 3 7.74 24.98 -7.45
C ARG A 3 6.73 23.89 -7.76
N HIS A 4 6.78 23.42 -8.99
CA HIS A 4 6.00 22.29 -9.47
C HIS A 4 6.84 21.01 -9.42
N ALA A 5 6.22 19.90 -9.06
CA ALA A 5 6.83 18.59 -9.03
C ALA A 5 5.80 17.51 -9.37
N ARG A 6 6.26 16.43 -10.01
CA ARG A 6 5.47 15.21 -10.12
C ARG A 6 5.73 14.37 -8.86
N GLY A 7 4.68 13.73 -8.35
CA GLY A 7 4.80 12.81 -7.23
C GLY A 7 3.47 12.13 -6.96
N GLU A 8 2.73 12.64 -5.98
CA GLU A 8 1.37 12.15 -5.72
C GLU A 8 0.43 12.36 -6.92
N THR A 9 0.53 13.53 -7.55
CA THR A 9 -0.16 13.87 -8.80
C THR A 9 0.86 14.26 -9.86
N ASP A 10 0.41 14.45 -11.10
CA ASP A 10 1.24 14.97 -12.19
C ASP A 10 1.44 16.49 -12.13
N ASP A 11 0.71 17.18 -11.25
CA ASP A 11 0.65 18.64 -11.14
C ASP A 11 1.00 19.21 -9.74
N HIS A 12 1.61 18.40 -8.85
CA HIS A 12 1.81 18.78 -7.45
C HIS A 12 2.66 20.05 -7.31
N THR A 13 2.35 20.87 -6.30
CA THR A 13 3.15 22.08 -6.00
C THR A 13 3.62 22.09 -4.56
N TRP A 14 4.82 22.61 -4.34
CA TRP A 14 5.35 22.90 -3.00
C TRP A 14 5.88 24.32 -2.93
N VAL A 15 5.87 24.88 -1.72
CA VAL A 15 6.21 26.28 -1.48
C VAL A 15 7.23 26.39 -0.37
N PHE A 16 8.29 27.15 -0.61
CA PHE A 16 9.27 27.54 0.41
C PHE A 16 9.27 29.06 0.59
N PHE A 17 9.20 29.51 1.83
CA PHE A 17 9.25 30.93 2.23
C PHE A 17 10.63 31.23 2.83
N PRO A 18 11.58 31.79 2.06
CA PRO A 18 12.96 31.95 2.53
C PRO A 18 13.08 32.85 3.76
N ASP A 19 12.28 33.93 3.81
CA ASP A 19 12.34 34.92 4.90
C ASP A 19 11.93 34.34 6.26
N THR A 20 11.10 33.29 6.26
CA THR A 20 10.60 32.63 7.47
C THR A 20 11.11 31.21 7.65
N GLY A 21 11.84 30.66 6.68
CA GLY A 21 12.31 29.28 6.68
C GLY A 21 11.21 28.22 6.59
N ILE A 22 9.97 28.59 6.25
CA ILE A 22 8.82 27.67 6.20
C ILE A 22 8.77 26.93 4.86
N LEU A 23 8.66 25.60 4.90
CA LEU A 23 8.40 24.72 3.77
C LEU A 23 6.99 24.11 3.90
N CYS A 24 6.18 24.27 2.86
CA CYS A 24 4.90 23.59 2.69
C CYS A 24 5.06 22.59 1.53
N PRO A 25 5.29 21.29 1.80
CA PRO A 25 5.52 20.27 0.79
C PRO A 25 4.23 19.78 0.11
N GLY A 26 3.06 20.24 0.56
CA GLY A 26 1.79 19.61 0.22
C GLY A 26 1.77 18.18 0.76
N ASP A 27 1.29 17.24 -0.06
CA ASP A 27 1.27 15.82 0.26
C ASP A 27 2.50 15.07 -0.26
N LEU A 28 3.51 15.79 -0.79
CA LEU A 28 4.83 15.21 -1.04
C LEU A 28 5.57 14.84 0.25
N PHE A 29 5.09 15.25 1.42
CA PHE A 29 5.51 14.68 2.69
C PHE A 29 4.29 14.43 3.58
N ILE A 30 4.14 13.21 4.05
CA ILE A 30 3.10 12.78 4.98
C ILE A 30 3.74 11.89 6.05
N TRP A 31 3.12 11.78 7.23
CA TRP A 31 3.65 10.98 8.35
C TRP A 31 3.40 9.46 8.20
N THR A 32 3.67 8.92 7.02
CA THR A 32 3.55 7.49 6.67
C THR A 32 4.33 7.24 5.36
N VAL A 33 4.50 5.97 4.97
CA VAL A 33 5.04 5.63 3.64
C VAL A 33 4.30 6.45 2.56
N PRO A 34 5.01 7.12 1.64
CA PRO A 34 4.36 7.88 0.59
C PRO A 34 3.39 6.99 -0.19
N ASN A 35 2.19 7.51 -0.45
CA ASN A 35 1.27 6.86 -1.37
C ASN A 35 1.77 7.07 -2.80
N ALA A 36 2.87 6.41 -3.17
CA ALA A 36 3.45 6.43 -4.50
C ALA A 36 2.93 5.27 -5.36
N GLY A 37 1.90 4.53 -4.91
CA GLY A 37 1.34 3.42 -5.69
C GLY A 37 0.00 2.84 -5.29
N ASN A 38 -0.94 3.62 -4.74
CA ASN A 38 -2.24 3.11 -4.30
C ASN A 38 -3.05 2.35 -5.38
N PRO A 39 -3.58 1.16 -5.04
CA PRO A 39 -4.26 0.27 -6.00
C PRO A 39 -5.54 0.87 -6.60
N GLN A 40 -6.10 1.93 -6.00
CA GLN A 40 -7.33 2.59 -6.45
C GLN A 40 -7.07 3.94 -7.14
N LYS A 41 -5.80 4.29 -7.41
CA LYS A 41 -5.42 5.59 -7.97
C LYS A 41 -4.78 5.48 -9.35
N VAL A 42 -4.75 6.63 -10.03
CA VAL A 42 -4.02 6.81 -11.28
C VAL A 42 -2.50 6.80 -11.03
N GLN A 43 -1.73 6.82 -12.11
CA GLN A 43 -0.27 6.77 -12.06
C GLN A 43 0.32 7.85 -11.15
N ARG A 44 1.22 7.43 -10.26
CA ARG A 44 2.03 8.31 -9.39
C ARG A 44 3.52 8.16 -9.68
N TYR A 45 4.36 9.07 -9.20
CA TYR A 45 5.72 9.28 -9.71
C TYR A 45 6.78 9.18 -8.62
N ALA A 46 7.11 7.95 -8.18
CA ALA A 46 8.04 7.72 -7.07
C ALA A 46 9.42 8.38 -7.26
N ARG A 47 9.99 8.31 -8.48
CA ARG A 47 11.31 8.88 -8.78
C ARG A 47 11.29 10.40 -8.71
N GLU A 48 10.35 11.03 -9.40
CA GLU A 48 10.20 12.49 -9.42
C GLU A 48 9.87 13.04 -8.03
N TRP A 49 9.10 12.28 -7.24
CA TRP A 49 8.80 12.60 -5.86
C TRP A 49 10.07 12.62 -5.00
N ALA A 50 10.92 11.60 -5.10
CA ALA A 50 12.21 11.58 -4.41
C ALA A 50 13.09 12.80 -4.78
N ILE A 51 13.14 13.15 -6.06
CA ILE A 51 13.86 14.35 -6.52
C ILE A 51 13.30 15.61 -5.86
N ALA A 52 11.98 15.78 -5.82
CA ALA A 52 11.34 16.91 -5.18
C ALA A 52 11.66 17.00 -3.68
N LEU A 53 11.65 15.87 -2.96
CA LEU A 53 12.04 15.80 -1.55
C LEU A 53 13.50 16.23 -1.33
N ARG A 54 14.43 15.83 -2.19
CA ARG A 54 15.83 16.27 -2.15
C ARG A 54 15.96 17.77 -2.42
N GLU A 55 15.20 18.31 -3.39
CA GLU A 55 15.17 19.76 -3.65
C GLU A 55 14.63 20.55 -2.44
N MET A 56 13.59 20.04 -1.79
CA MET A 56 13.06 20.63 -0.57
C MET A 56 14.08 20.62 0.57
N ALA A 57 14.82 19.53 0.74
CA ALA A 57 15.89 19.45 1.75
C ALA A 57 17.01 20.46 1.46
N ALA A 58 17.36 20.66 0.18
CA ALA A 58 18.37 21.63 -0.24
C ALA A 58 18.00 23.10 0.06
N CYS A 59 16.70 23.41 0.23
CA CYS A 59 16.25 24.73 0.70
C CYS A 59 16.61 25.01 2.17
N LYS A 60 17.04 23.99 2.93
CA LYS A 60 17.39 24.08 4.36
C LYS A 60 16.29 24.76 5.20
N PRO A 61 15.04 24.28 5.12
CA PRO A 61 13.93 24.88 5.89
C PRO A 61 14.12 24.69 7.39
N GLU A 62 13.55 25.60 8.17
CA GLU A 62 13.52 25.53 9.64
C GLU A 62 12.19 24.99 10.16
N ILE A 63 11.13 25.07 9.35
CA ILE A 63 9.79 24.56 9.66
C ILE A 63 9.26 23.83 8.42
N LEU A 64 8.81 22.59 8.57
CA LEU A 64 8.05 21.85 7.54
C LEU A 64 6.60 21.70 8.01
N ALA A 65 5.66 22.22 7.22
CA ALA A 65 4.22 22.17 7.47
C ALA A 65 3.55 21.27 6.41
N PRO A 66 3.41 19.95 6.66
CA PRO A 66 2.92 19.00 5.66
C PRO A 66 1.40 19.08 5.46
N GLY A 67 0.90 18.58 4.33
CA GLY A 67 -0.54 18.45 4.08
C GLY A 67 -1.23 17.50 5.06
N HIS A 68 -0.49 16.50 5.56
CA HIS A 68 -0.95 15.58 6.59
C HIS A 68 0.05 15.38 7.73
N GLY A 69 -0.48 15.36 8.95
CA GLY A 69 0.28 15.14 10.19
C GLY A 69 0.73 16.45 10.85
N VAL A 70 1.73 16.36 11.73
CA VAL A 70 2.19 17.51 12.53
C VAL A 70 3.36 18.22 11.87
N PRO A 71 3.56 19.54 12.10
CA PRO A 71 4.76 20.23 11.65
C PRO A 71 6.04 19.64 12.23
N ILE A 72 7.12 19.64 11.45
CA ILE A 72 8.47 19.32 11.91
C ILE A 72 9.23 20.63 12.07
N ILE A 73 9.86 20.82 13.23
CA ILE A 73 10.64 22.03 13.55
C ILE A 73 12.13 21.68 13.58
N GLY A 74 13.00 22.56 13.10
CA GLY A 74 14.46 22.39 13.15
C GLY A 74 15.01 21.71 11.90
N ALA A 75 15.99 22.39 11.27
CA ALA A 75 16.52 22.06 9.96
C ALA A 75 17.02 20.62 9.83
N GLU A 76 17.73 20.10 10.84
CA GLU A 76 18.30 18.76 10.77
C GLU A 76 17.22 17.66 10.80
N ARG A 77 16.17 17.84 11.62
CA ARG A 77 15.05 16.90 11.66
C ARG A 77 14.28 16.89 10.34
N ILE A 78 14.09 18.06 9.75
CA ILE A 78 13.42 18.20 8.46
C ILE A 78 14.24 17.56 7.35
N ARG A 79 15.54 17.87 7.31
CA ARG A 79 16.48 17.30 6.35
C ARG A 79 16.46 15.78 6.42
N GLN A 80 16.60 15.20 7.62
CA GLN A 80 16.52 13.76 7.82
C GLN A 80 15.21 13.18 7.30
N ALA A 81 14.07 13.76 7.69
CA ALA A 81 12.77 13.23 7.28
C ALA A 81 12.59 13.25 5.76
N LEU A 82 12.93 14.35 5.10
CA LEU A 82 12.84 14.48 3.63
C LEU A 82 13.80 13.51 2.92
N GLU A 83 15.03 13.39 3.41
CA GLU A 83 16.06 12.52 2.82
C GLU A 83 15.78 11.03 3.03
N ASP A 84 15.29 10.63 4.21
CA ASP A 84 14.88 9.26 4.53
C ASP A 84 13.69 8.86 3.64
N THR A 85 12.70 9.74 3.46
CA THR A 85 11.56 9.50 2.55
C THR A 85 12.01 9.39 1.09
N ALA A 86 12.94 10.26 0.64
CA ALA A 86 13.49 10.18 -0.70
C ALA A 86 14.24 8.86 -0.93
N ALA A 87 15.09 8.45 0.03
CA ALA A 87 15.85 7.21 -0.03
C ALA A 87 14.96 5.96 -0.11
N LEU A 88 13.83 5.95 0.61
CA LEU A 88 12.84 4.87 0.52
C LEU A 88 12.28 4.73 -0.91
N LEU A 89 11.87 5.84 -1.51
CA LEU A 89 11.31 5.87 -2.86
C LEU A 89 12.34 5.52 -3.94
N GLU A 90 13.56 6.06 -3.82
CA GLU A 90 14.71 5.74 -4.67
C GLU A 90 15.01 4.23 -4.63
N SER A 91 15.10 3.65 -3.42
CA SER A 91 15.38 2.23 -3.24
C SER A 91 14.33 1.33 -3.91
N LEU A 92 13.04 1.61 -3.69
CA LEU A 92 11.96 0.84 -4.32
C LEU A 92 11.98 0.98 -5.84
N HIS A 93 12.23 2.19 -6.35
CA HIS A 93 12.31 2.48 -7.77
C HIS A 93 13.47 1.74 -8.45
N GLU A 94 14.67 1.86 -7.89
CA GLU A 94 15.90 1.26 -8.44
C GLU A 94 15.85 -0.27 -8.41
N GLN A 95 15.45 -0.87 -7.29
CA GLN A 95 15.30 -2.33 -7.19
C GLN A 95 14.29 -2.86 -8.20
N THR A 96 13.14 -2.17 -8.35
CA THR A 96 12.10 -2.57 -9.30
C THR A 96 12.61 -2.50 -10.73
N LEU A 97 13.21 -1.36 -11.13
CA LEU A 97 13.76 -1.19 -12.47
C LEU A 97 14.89 -2.17 -12.77
N ALA A 98 15.75 -2.46 -11.80
CA ALA A 98 16.83 -3.42 -11.97
C ALA A 98 16.30 -4.81 -12.34
N LEU A 99 15.26 -5.30 -11.65
CA LEU A 99 14.63 -6.58 -11.96
C LEU A 99 13.86 -6.56 -13.29
N MET A 100 13.15 -5.46 -13.59
CA MET A 100 12.50 -5.29 -14.89
C MET A 100 13.50 -5.37 -16.05
N ASN A 101 14.66 -4.71 -15.93
CA ASN A 101 15.72 -4.74 -16.92
C ASN A 101 16.38 -6.12 -17.06
N GLN A 102 16.26 -6.98 -16.06
CA GLN A 102 16.69 -8.38 -16.12
C GLN A 102 15.62 -9.30 -16.75
N GLY A 103 14.47 -8.75 -17.14
CA GLY A 103 13.36 -9.51 -17.71
C GLY A 103 12.53 -10.28 -16.68
N ALA A 104 12.62 -9.93 -15.38
CA ALA A 104 11.80 -10.54 -14.35
C ALA A 104 10.31 -10.25 -14.56
N SER A 105 9.45 -11.21 -14.24
CA SER A 105 8.00 -11.01 -14.21
C SER A 105 7.58 -10.11 -13.04
N LEU A 106 6.38 -9.52 -13.12
CA LEU A 106 5.83 -8.75 -12.00
C LEU A 106 5.73 -9.59 -10.72
N ASP A 107 5.39 -10.87 -10.85
CA ASP A 107 5.34 -11.82 -9.73
C ASP A 107 6.70 -11.93 -9.03
N THR A 108 7.79 -12.08 -9.79
CA THR A 108 9.14 -12.09 -9.22
C THR A 108 9.46 -10.75 -8.56
N VAL A 109 9.11 -9.63 -9.21
CA VAL A 109 9.38 -8.27 -8.72
C VAL A 109 8.71 -8.01 -7.35
N ILE A 110 7.40 -8.23 -7.21
CA ILE A 110 6.67 -7.90 -5.97
C ILE A 110 7.12 -8.76 -4.77
N HIS A 111 7.61 -9.98 -5.02
CA HIS A 111 8.08 -10.87 -3.96
C HIS A 111 9.56 -10.62 -3.61
N THR A 112 10.35 -10.06 -4.53
CA THR A 112 11.79 -9.81 -4.35
C THR A 112 12.11 -8.42 -3.82
N VAL A 113 11.46 -7.37 -4.35
CA VAL A 113 11.75 -5.99 -3.92
C VAL A 113 11.31 -5.78 -2.48
N LYS A 114 12.21 -5.22 -1.66
CA LYS A 114 11.93 -4.89 -0.25
C LYS A 114 12.39 -3.47 0.06
N ALA A 115 11.53 -2.73 0.77
CA ALA A 115 11.93 -1.47 1.36
C ALA A 115 13.01 -1.71 2.43
N PRO A 116 13.98 -0.79 2.61
CA PRO A 116 14.93 -0.88 3.71
C PRO A 116 14.21 -0.85 5.07
N GLU A 117 14.46 -1.84 5.91
CA GLU A 117 13.74 -2.04 7.18
C GLU A 117 13.98 -0.88 8.15
N GLU A 118 15.22 -0.38 8.19
CA GLU A 118 15.63 0.75 9.01
C GLU A 118 14.89 2.06 8.68
N LEU A 119 14.38 2.18 7.45
CA LEU A 119 13.55 3.31 7.04
C LEU A 119 12.09 3.09 7.46
N LEU A 120 11.57 1.87 7.38
CA LEU A 120 10.20 1.55 7.80
C LEU A 120 9.99 1.64 9.31
N GLU A 121 11.07 1.57 10.10
CA GLU A 121 11.05 1.82 11.54
C GLU A 121 10.92 3.29 11.91
N LYS A 122 11.13 4.22 10.96
CA LYS A 122 10.99 5.65 11.22
C LYS A 122 9.51 6.00 11.45
N PRO A 123 9.21 6.88 12.43
CA PRO A 123 7.83 7.19 12.80
C PRO A 123 7.01 7.84 11.68
N TYR A 124 7.66 8.45 10.68
CA TYR A 124 7.04 9.08 9.51
C TYR A 124 7.07 8.19 8.25
N LEU A 125 7.53 6.94 8.34
CA LEU A 125 7.58 5.98 7.23
C LEU A 125 6.97 4.61 7.58
N HIS A 126 6.15 4.54 8.62
CA HIS A 126 5.38 3.32 8.88
C HIS A 126 4.30 3.11 7.79
N PRO A 127 4.09 1.87 7.30
CA PRO A 127 3.13 1.55 6.24
C PRO A 127 1.70 1.41 6.78
N VAL A 128 1.17 2.47 7.40
CA VAL A 128 -0.15 2.46 8.06
C VAL A 128 -1.29 2.89 7.13
N TYR A 129 -0.99 3.66 6.09
CA TYR A 129 -1.96 4.06 5.07
C TYR A 129 -1.75 3.28 3.77
N ASP A 130 -0.58 3.49 3.16
CA ASP A 130 -0.09 2.80 1.98
C ASP A 130 1.08 1.86 2.35
N GLU A 131 1.58 1.08 1.40
CA GLU A 131 2.65 0.12 1.63
C GLU A 131 3.64 -0.01 0.45
N PRO A 132 4.89 -0.44 0.71
CA PRO A 132 5.91 -0.57 -0.33
C PRO A 132 5.50 -1.44 -1.53
N GLU A 133 4.77 -2.55 -1.31
CA GLU A 133 4.32 -3.45 -2.40
C GLU A 133 3.47 -2.68 -3.44
N PHE A 134 2.65 -1.73 -3.00
CA PHE A 134 1.81 -0.91 -3.87
C PHE A 134 2.66 0.06 -4.71
N THR A 135 3.66 0.69 -4.10
CA THR A 135 4.63 1.54 -4.82
C THR A 135 5.37 0.75 -5.90
N VAL A 136 5.84 -0.46 -5.60
CA VAL A 136 6.49 -1.37 -6.56
C VAL A 136 5.57 -1.66 -7.76
N ARG A 137 4.31 -2.00 -7.50
CA ARG A 137 3.31 -2.25 -8.57
C ARG A 137 3.09 -1.01 -9.44
N ASN A 138 3.05 0.18 -8.85
CA ASN A 138 2.86 1.42 -9.61
C ASN A 138 4.11 1.83 -10.42
N ILE A 139 5.31 1.49 -9.95
CA ILE A 139 6.55 1.63 -10.74
C ILE A 139 6.52 0.66 -11.93
N TRP A 140 6.12 -0.60 -11.71
CA TRP A 140 5.92 -1.54 -12.82
C TRP A 140 4.93 -0.98 -13.84
N ARG A 141 3.77 -0.51 -13.38
CA ARG A 141 2.75 0.08 -14.25
C ARG A 141 3.29 1.24 -15.10
N LEU A 142 4.13 2.09 -14.51
CA LEU A 142 4.71 3.26 -15.18
C LEU A 142 5.54 2.87 -16.40
N TYR A 143 6.37 1.84 -16.27
CA TYR A 143 7.37 1.47 -17.27
C TYR A 143 6.96 0.26 -18.13
N GLY A 144 6.34 -0.75 -17.54
CA GLY A 144 5.92 -1.99 -18.17
C GLY A 144 4.46 -2.01 -18.64
N GLY A 145 3.67 -1.00 -18.28
CA GLY A 145 2.23 -0.98 -18.54
C GLY A 145 1.48 -1.98 -17.66
N TRP A 146 0.38 -2.54 -18.18
CA TRP A 146 -0.50 -3.44 -17.42
C TRP A 146 -0.12 -4.92 -17.53
N TYR A 147 0.74 -5.28 -18.49
CA TYR A 147 1.17 -6.67 -18.69
C TYR A 147 2.16 -7.08 -17.60
N ASP A 148 1.98 -8.26 -17.01
CA ASP A 148 2.70 -8.70 -15.81
C ASP A 148 3.84 -9.70 -16.10
N GLY A 149 4.09 -9.99 -17.37
CA GLY A 149 5.11 -10.94 -17.81
C GLY A 149 4.61 -12.37 -18.00
N MET A 150 3.33 -12.67 -17.71
CA MET A 150 2.74 -14.00 -17.94
C MET A 150 1.89 -14.01 -19.23
N PRO A 151 2.30 -14.73 -20.30
CA PRO A 151 1.60 -14.67 -21.60
C PRO A 151 0.11 -15.04 -21.56
N SER A 152 -0.31 -15.96 -20.68
CA SER A 152 -1.71 -16.32 -20.50
C SER A 152 -2.58 -15.17 -19.99
N HIS A 153 -1.99 -14.15 -19.34
CA HIS A 153 -2.69 -12.99 -18.82
C HIS A 153 -2.85 -11.86 -19.85
N LEU A 154 -2.21 -11.95 -21.02
CA LEU A 154 -2.34 -10.94 -22.08
C LEU A 154 -3.74 -10.93 -22.71
N LYS A 155 -4.32 -12.13 -22.88
CA LYS A 155 -5.68 -12.34 -23.40
C LYS A 155 -6.32 -13.52 -22.66
N PRO A 156 -6.63 -13.36 -21.36
CA PRO A 156 -7.03 -14.48 -20.52
C PRO A 156 -8.41 -15.01 -20.91
N ALA A 157 -8.65 -16.29 -20.62
CA ALA A 157 -10.01 -16.83 -20.61
C ALA A 157 -10.85 -16.14 -19.52
N PRO A 158 -12.19 -16.16 -19.59
CA PRO A 158 -13.04 -15.65 -18.51
C PRO A 158 -12.66 -16.28 -17.17
N GLU A 159 -12.57 -15.49 -16.10
CA GLU A 159 -12.14 -15.97 -14.78
C GLU A 159 -13.04 -17.11 -14.26
N GLN A 160 -14.36 -17.03 -14.49
CA GLN A 160 -15.28 -18.12 -14.15
C GLN A 160 -14.93 -19.43 -14.88
N ALA A 161 -14.57 -19.38 -16.16
CA ALA A 161 -14.20 -20.58 -16.91
C ALA A 161 -12.89 -21.19 -16.41
N GLN A 162 -11.92 -20.35 -16.02
CA GLN A 162 -10.70 -20.81 -15.35
C GLN A 162 -11.03 -21.48 -14.00
N ALA A 163 -11.93 -20.86 -13.21
CA ALA A 163 -12.36 -21.35 -11.91
C ALA A 163 -13.01 -22.73 -11.97
N GLU A 164 -13.95 -22.91 -12.90
CA GLU A 164 -14.67 -24.17 -13.13
C GLU A 164 -13.70 -25.30 -13.52
N GLU A 165 -12.70 -24.99 -14.36
CA GLU A 165 -11.66 -25.95 -14.74
C GLU A 165 -10.80 -26.37 -13.53
N ILE A 166 -10.35 -25.41 -12.72
CA ILE A 166 -9.58 -25.69 -11.50
C ILE A 166 -10.38 -26.53 -10.51
N VAL A 167 -11.67 -26.21 -10.30
CA VAL A 167 -12.58 -26.99 -9.44
C VAL A 167 -12.74 -28.42 -9.96
N ARG A 168 -12.89 -28.60 -11.28
CA ARG A 168 -12.99 -29.93 -11.89
C ARG A 168 -11.72 -30.74 -11.66
N LEU A 169 -10.54 -30.15 -11.89
CA LEU A 169 -9.24 -30.79 -11.66
C LEU A 169 -9.00 -31.14 -10.19
N ALA A 170 -9.47 -30.29 -9.26
CA ALA A 170 -9.37 -30.53 -7.83
C ALA A 170 -10.29 -31.67 -7.34
N GLY A 171 -11.26 -32.10 -8.14
CA GLY A 171 -12.25 -33.12 -7.76
C GLY A 171 -13.48 -32.57 -7.06
N GLY A 172 -13.85 -31.32 -7.32
CA GLY A 172 -15.05 -30.66 -6.79
C GLY A 172 -14.74 -29.48 -5.86
N VAL A 173 -15.74 -28.60 -5.69
CA VAL A 173 -15.57 -27.32 -4.96
C VAL A 173 -15.22 -27.53 -3.49
N ASP A 174 -15.75 -28.60 -2.88
CA ASP A 174 -15.47 -28.99 -1.49
C ASP A 174 -13.97 -29.20 -1.23
N LYS A 175 -13.21 -29.64 -2.25
CA LYS A 175 -11.75 -29.83 -2.13
C LYS A 175 -11.02 -28.50 -1.99
N LEU A 176 -11.45 -27.47 -2.72
CA LEU A 176 -10.90 -26.13 -2.57
C LEU A 176 -11.30 -25.52 -1.23
N VAL A 177 -12.55 -25.69 -0.81
CA VAL A 177 -13.03 -25.20 0.50
C VAL A 177 -12.22 -25.83 1.64
N SER A 178 -12.11 -27.17 1.68
CA SER A 178 -11.32 -27.86 2.71
C SER A 178 -9.85 -27.44 2.70
N ARG A 179 -9.24 -27.23 1.51
CA ARG A 179 -7.85 -26.78 1.44
C ARG A 179 -7.70 -25.32 1.91
N ALA A 180 -8.63 -24.44 1.57
CA ALA A 180 -8.65 -23.07 2.05
C ALA A 180 -8.79 -23.00 3.59
N GLU A 181 -9.56 -23.90 4.20
CA GLU A 181 -9.64 -24.02 5.67
C GLU A 181 -8.30 -24.40 6.30
N GLN A 182 -7.58 -25.34 5.69
CA GLN A 182 -6.25 -25.73 6.17
C GLN A 182 -5.26 -24.56 6.08
N LEU A 183 -5.26 -23.83 4.96
CA LEU A 183 -4.38 -22.66 4.75
C LEU A 183 -4.72 -21.52 5.70
N LEU A 184 -6.02 -21.26 5.91
CA LEU A 184 -6.48 -20.31 6.91
C LEU A 184 -5.97 -20.69 8.30
N SER A 185 -6.07 -21.97 8.66
CA SER A 185 -5.62 -22.47 9.97
C SER A 185 -4.09 -22.42 10.13
N SER A 186 -3.34 -22.56 9.04
CA SER A 186 -1.87 -22.44 9.06
C SER A 186 -1.38 -21.00 8.87
N GLY A 187 -2.28 -20.03 8.68
CA GLY A 187 -1.93 -18.62 8.50
C GLY A 187 -1.45 -18.23 7.09
N ASP A 188 -1.53 -19.13 6.10
CA ASP A 188 -1.20 -18.80 4.70
C ASP A 188 -2.41 -18.13 4.03
N LEU A 189 -2.65 -16.87 4.45
CA LEU A 189 -3.85 -16.14 4.08
C LEU A 189 -3.86 -15.73 2.59
N ARG A 190 -2.69 -15.44 2.01
CA ARG A 190 -2.60 -15.04 0.59
C ARG A 190 -3.00 -16.20 -0.32
N LEU A 191 -2.51 -17.41 -0.07
CA LEU A 191 -2.91 -18.57 -0.85
C LEU A 191 -4.37 -18.98 -0.56
N ALA A 192 -4.82 -18.85 0.69
CA ALA A 192 -6.22 -19.08 1.05
C ALA A 192 -7.16 -18.16 0.24
N CYS A 193 -6.82 -16.86 0.08
CA CYS A 193 -7.60 -15.93 -0.76
C CYS A 193 -7.80 -16.50 -2.16
N HIS A 194 -6.72 -16.88 -2.85
CA HIS A 194 -6.80 -17.44 -4.20
C HIS A 194 -7.69 -18.68 -4.29
N LEU A 195 -7.59 -19.63 -3.35
CA LEU A 195 -8.45 -20.82 -3.39
C LEU A 195 -9.93 -20.47 -3.16
N THR A 196 -10.22 -19.51 -2.26
CA THR A 196 -11.60 -19.05 -2.04
C THR A 196 -12.13 -18.19 -3.18
N ASP A 197 -11.27 -17.48 -3.93
CA ASP A 197 -11.61 -16.79 -5.17
C ASP A 197 -12.04 -17.78 -6.25
N TRP A 198 -11.24 -18.82 -6.49
CA TRP A 198 -11.60 -19.86 -7.46
C TRP A 198 -12.88 -20.61 -7.07
N ALA A 199 -13.04 -20.98 -5.79
CA ALA A 199 -14.27 -21.61 -5.33
C ALA A 199 -15.50 -20.70 -5.52
N TYR A 200 -15.37 -19.41 -5.21
CA TYR A 200 -16.46 -18.43 -5.33
C TYR A 200 -16.85 -18.15 -6.77
N LEU A 201 -15.89 -17.98 -7.67
CA LEU A 201 -16.15 -17.75 -9.09
C LEU A 201 -16.87 -18.94 -9.73
N ALA A 202 -16.52 -20.18 -9.35
CA ALA A 202 -17.15 -21.38 -9.87
C ALA A 202 -18.52 -21.69 -9.23
N SER A 203 -18.74 -21.30 -7.97
CA SER A 203 -19.94 -21.71 -7.22
C SER A 203 -20.38 -20.65 -6.19
N PRO A 204 -20.80 -19.44 -6.63
CA PRO A 204 -21.00 -18.27 -5.76
C PRO A 204 -22.19 -18.36 -4.79
N GLN A 205 -23.10 -19.31 -5.03
CA GLN A 205 -24.29 -19.54 -4.20
C GLN A 205 -24.08 -20.65 -3.15
N GLU A 206 -22.98 -21.40 -3.23
CA GLU A 206 -22.71 -22.50 -2.29
C GLU A 206 -22.42 -21.95 -0.89
N PRO A 207 -23.20 -22.30 0.14
CA PRO A 207 -23.05 -21.72 1.48
C PRO A 207 -21.65 -21.92 2.07
N GLY A 208 -21.04 -23.10 1.86
CA GLY A 208 -19.70 -23.40 2.35
C GLY A 208 -18.62 -22.52 1.71
N VAL A 209 -18.76 -22.22 0.42
CA VAL A 209 -17.85 -21.33 -0.33
C VAL A 209 -17.92 -19.90 0.18
N ARG A 210 -19.14 -19.38 0.36
CA ARG A 210 -19.35 -18.02 0.89
C ARG A 210 -18.77 -17.88 2.30
N GLU A 211 -18.98 -18.89 3.14
CA GLU A 211 -18.49 -18.88 4.52
C GLU A 211 -16.96 -18.92 4.61
N ILE A 212 -16.28 -19.80 3.85
CA ILE A 212 -14.81 -19.84 3.90
C ILE A 212 -14.20 -18.54 3.32
N ARG A 213 -14.79 -17.99 2.25
CA ARG A 213 -14.36 -16.71 1.68
C ARG A 213 -14.48 -15.59 2.71
N ARG A 214 -15.63 -15.50 3.40
CA ARG A 214 -15.85 -14.53 4.49
C ARG A 214 -14.76 -14.64 5.55
N ARG A 215 -14.52 -15.85 6.09
CA ARG A 215 -13.52 -16.11 7.13
C ARG A 215 -12.10 -15.73 6.70
N VAL A 216 -11.71 -16.09 5.48
CA VAL A 216 -10.38 -15.77 4.93
C VAL A 216 -10.18 -14.26 4.82
N TYR A 217 -11.13 -13.52 4.22
CA TYR A 217 -10.98 -12.06 4.10
C TYR A 217 -11.13 -11.33 5.44
N THR A 218 -11.92 -11.84 6.39
CA THR A 218 -11.91 -11.34 7.77
C THR A 218 -10.54 -11.53 8.42
N ALA A 219 -9.89 -12.68 8.21
CA ALA A 219 -8.53 -12.90 8.71
C ALA A 219 -7.51 -11.96 8.05
N ARG A 220 -7.63 -11.68 6.73
CA ARG A 220 -6.80 -10.67 6.06
C ARG A 220 -6.96 -9.30 6.71
N VAL A 221 -8.20 -8.87 6.99
CA VAL A 221 -8.47 -7.59 7.68
C VAL A 221 -7.72 -7.46 9.01
N GLY A 222 -7.61 -8.54 9.78
CA GLY A 222 -6.89 -8.55 11.05
C GLY A 222 -5.37 -8.64 10.93
N ALA A 223 -4.85 -9.08 9.79
CA ALA A 223 -3.42 -9.30 9.56
C ALA A 223 -2.73 -8.16 8.80
N GLU A 224 -3.48 -7.35 8.04
CA GLU A 224 -2.90 -6.28 7.23
C GLU A 224 -2.53 -5.03 8.05
N PRO A 225 -1.39 -4.38 7.75
CA PRO A 225 -0.97 -3.15 8.42
C PRO A 225 -1.60 -1.90 7.81
N SER A 226 -1.84 -1.90 6.49
CA SER A 226 -2.22 -0.71 5.75
C SER A 226 -3.75 -0.54 5.69
N THR A 227 -4.24 0.65 6.03
CA THR A 227 -5.68 0.94 5.98
C THR A 227 -6.28 0.77 4.58
N MET A 228 -5.47 0.93 3.52
CA MET A 228 -5.88 0.65 2.15
C MET A 228 -6.17 -0.84 1.90
N ALA A 229 -5.25 -1.75 2.26
CA ALA A 229 -5.47 -3.20 2.12
C ALA A 229 -6.64 -3.67 2.99
N ILE A 230 -6.65 -3.22 4.25
CA ILE A 230 -7.72 -3.48 5.21
C ILE A 230 -9.09 -3.07 4.64
N GLY A 231 -9.18 -1.89 4.02
CA GLY A 231 -10.41 -1.38 3.41
C GLY A 231 -10.94 -2.31 2.31
N ILE A 232 -10.07 -2.72 1.39
CA ILE A 232 -10.41 -3.60 0.27
C ILE A 232 -10.89 -4.96 0.77
N TYR A 233 -10.12 -5.62 1.64
CA TYR A 233 -10.49 -6.94 2.16
C TYR A 233 -11.75 -6.92 3.00
N ARG A 234 -11.98 -5.84 3.76
CA ARG A 234 -13.21 -5.68 4.55
C ARG A 234 -14.45 -5.62 3.66
N THR A 235 -14.37 -4.95 2.51
CA THR A 235 -15.51 -4.88 1.57
C THR A 235 -15.90 -6.29 1.12
N THR A 236 -14.94 -7.11 0.69
CA THR A 236 -15.21 -8.50 0.28
C THR A 236 -15.76 -9.34 1.43
N ALA A 237 -15.23 -9.21 2.64
CA ALA A 237 -15.75 -9.93 3.80
C ALA A 237 -17.22 -9.55 4.11
N ARG A 238 -17.58 -8.26 3.98
CA ARG A 238 -18.95 -7.76 4.22
C ARG A 238 -19.95 -8.26 3.17
N GLU A 239 -19.56 -8.30 1.90
CA GLU A 239 -20.41 -8.83 0.81
C GLU A 239 -20.79 -10.32 1.03
N MET A 240 -19.94 -11.06 1.74
CA MET A 240 -20.20 -12.45 2.14
C MET A 240 -20.99 -12.58 3.45
N GLY A 241 -21.52 -11.48 4.00
CA GLY A 241 -22.29 -11.46 5.26
C GLY A 241 -21.43 -11.28 6.51
N GLY A 242 -20.18 -10.83 6.38
CA GLY A 242 -19.37 -10.42 7.53
C GLY A 242 -19.96 -9.20 8.23
N GLU A 243 -20.08 -9.26 9.55
CA GLU A 243 -20.60 -8.14 10.34
C GLU A 243 -19.74 -6.88 10.15
N ALA A 244 -20.39 -5.72 10.10
CA ALA A 244 -19.71 -4.45 10.18
C ALA A 244 -19.26 -4.19 11.62
N GLU A 245 -18.16 -4.79 12.06
CA GLU A 245 -17.57 -4.41 13.35
C GLU A 245 -17.09 -2.96 13.27
N SER A 246 -17.88 -2.07 13.87
CA SER A 246 -17.59 -0.64 14.01
C SER A 246 -16.56 -0.34 15.12
N ASP A 247 -15.96 -1.37 15.74
CA ASP A 247 -15.18 -1.22 16.96
C ASP A 247 -13.69 -1.62 16.90
N MET A 248 -13.21 -2.36 15.89
CA MET A 248 -11.77 -2.68 15.82
C MET A 248 -10.87 -1.49 15.42
N LEU A 249 -11.40 -0.49 14.72
CA LEU A 249 -10.64 0.71 14.32
C LEU A 249 -10.54 1.79 15.40
N LYS A 250 -11.26 1.66 16.53
CA LYS A 250 -11.10 2.56 17.69
C LYS A 250 -9.80 2.29 18.49
N GLY A 251 -9.02 1.30 18.06
CA GLY A 251 -7.81 0.83 18.73
C GLY A 251 -6.51 1.52 18.31
N SER A 252 -6.22 1.69 17.01
CA SER A 252 -4.81 1.92 16.60
C SER A 252 -4.47 3.22 15.87
N VAL A 253 -5.42 3.96 15.28
CA VAL A 253 -5.05 5.19 14.52
C VAL A 253 -5.62 6.49 15.11
N VAL A 254 -6.86 6.49 15.62
CA VAL A 254 -7.49 7.74 16.11
C VAL A 254 -6.94 8.20 17.47
N ARG A 255 -6.51 7.28 18.34
CA ARG A 255 -5.98 7.67 19.67
C ARG A 255 -4.62 8.38 19.61
N GLY A 256 -3.86 8.21 18.52
CA GLY A 256 -2.57 8.86 18.32
C GLY A 256 -2.68 10.35 18.02
N GLN A 257 -3.74 10.76 17.33
CA GLN A 257 -3.99 12.16 16.97
C GLN A 257 -4.72 12.93 18.09
N GLU A 258 -5.69 12.31 18.77
CA GLU A 258 -6.46 13.00 19.82
C GLU A 258 -5.70 13.18 21.15
N ARG A 259 -4.72 12.32 21.48
CA ARG A 259 -3.97 12.43 22.74
C ARG A 259 -2.78 13.37 22.70
N ARG A 260 -2.34 13.83 21.52
CA ARG A 260 -1.15 14.71 21.39
C ARG A 260 -1.45 16.20 21.31
N GLY A 261 -2.75 16.58 21.33
CA GLY A 261 -3.19 17.98 21.21
C GLY A 261 -3.72 18.64 22.49
N LYS A 262 -3.68 17.98 23.66
CA LYS A 262 -4.11 18.63 24.92
C LYS A 262 -2.92 19.30 25.60
N PRO A 263 -2.94 20.63 25.83
CA PRO A 263 -1.92 21.27 26.66
C PRO A 263 -2.00 20.71 28.08
N ALA A 264 -0.83 20.47 28.69
CA ALA A 264 -0.76 20.12 30.10
C ALA A 264 -1.42 21.23 30.95
N PRO A 265 -2.20 20.91 31.99
CA PRO A 265 -2.78 21.92 32.85
C PRO A 265 -1.64 22.70 33.53
N ALA A 266 -1.70 24.03 33.43
CA ALA A 266 -0.78 24.93 34.08
C ALA A 266 -0.77 24.65 35.59
N ARG A 267 0.43 24.52 36.17
CA ARG A 267 0.69 24.68 37.60
C ARG A 267 1.31 26.05 37.81
#